data_AF-A0A957NRW0-F1
#
_entry.id   AF-A0A957NRW0-F1
#
_cell.length_a   1.000
_cell.length_b   1.000
_cell.length_c   1.000
_cell.angle_alpha   90.00
_cell.angle_beta   90.00
_cell.angle_gamma   90.00
#
_symmetry.space_group_name_H-M   'P 1'
#
loop_
_entity.id
_entity.type
_entity.pdbx_description
1 polymer ?
#
loop_
_entity_poly.entity_id
_entity_poly.type
_entity_poly.pdbx_seq_one_letter_code
_entity_poly.pdbx_strand_id
1 'polypeptide(L)'
;MAKTVDRRVRRSRKLLGEALLELVVEKPFGDITVQDIADRADMNRATFYLHFQSKEELLQSALEELFDELVSQFGKTTPEQPIWENVQSELFVFRHVANHAQLYKALLGDPNLGLV
;
A
#
# COMPACT_ATOMS: atom_id res chain seq x y z
N MET A 1 2.90 -30.87 -4.78
CA MET A 1 2.77 -29.81 -5.82
C MET A 1 2.58 -28.48 -5.08
N ALA A 2 3.63 -27.66 -5.00
CA ALA A 2 3.56 -26.36 -4.35
C ALA A 2 2.58 -25.47 -5.14
N LYS A 3 1.49 -25.07 -4.48
CA LYS A 3 0.36 -24.37 -5.09
C LYS A 3 0.84 -22.98 -5.54
N THR A 4 1.06 -22.81 -6.84
CA THR A 4 1.18 -21.52 -7.51
C THR A 4 0.02 -20.65 -7.03
N VAL A 5 0.21 -19.80 -6.02
CA VAL A 5 -0.73 -18.72 -5.77
C VAL A 5 -0.83 -17.99 -7.10
N ASP A 6 -2.01 -18.08 -7.70
CA ASP A 6 -2.22 -17.81 -9.11
C ASP A 6 -1.63 -16.43 -9.46
N ARG A 7 -0.70 -16.39 -10.42
CA ARG A 7 -0.04 -15.15 -10.85
C ARG A 7 -1.08 -14.09 -11.22
N ARG A 8 -2.23 -14.53 -11.74
CA ARG A 8 -3.36 -13.67 -12.05
C ARG A 8 -3.96 -13.03 -10.81
N VAL A 9 -4.14 -13.79 -9.74
CA VAL A 9 -4.65 -13.30 -8.44
C VAL A 9 -3.68 -12.29 -7.82
N ARG A 10 -2.38 -12.55 -7.88
CA ARG A 10 -1.38 -11.58 -7.37
C ARG A 10 -1.40 -10.28 -8.19
N ARG A 11 -1.50 -10.41 -9.52
CA ARG A 11 -1.56 -9.25 -10.41
C ARG A 11 -2.81 -8.41 -10.17
N SER A 12 -3.98 -9.04 -10.04
CA SER A 12 -5.23 -8.31 -9.80
C SER A 12 -5.23 -7.62 -8.44
N ARG A 13 -4.78 -8.29 -7.37
CA ARG A 13 -4.62 -7.67 -6.04
C ARG A 13 -3.73 -6.43 -6.09
N LYS A 14 -2.57 -6.54 -6.75
CA LYS A 14 -1.62 -5.43 -6.91
C LYS A 14 -2.24 -4.25 -7.65
N LEU A 15 -2.86 -4.47 -8.80
CA LEU A 15 -3.47 -3.40 -9.60
C LEU A 15 -4.61 -2.70 -8.86
N LEU A 16 -5.43 -3.45 -8.12
CA LEU A 16 -6.49 -2.89 -7.29
C LEU A 16 -5.91 -2.03 -6.14
N GLY A 17 -4.83 -2.49 -5.51
CA GLY A 17 -4.14 -1.75 -4.45
C GLY A 17 -3.53 -0.45 -4.95
N GLU A 18 -2.80 -0.49 -6.06
CA GLU A 18 -2.23 0.69 -6.73
C GLU A 18 -3.33 1.70 -7.08
N ALA A 19 -4.41 1.24 -7.70
CA ALA A 19 -5.56 2.07 -8.05
C ALA A 19 -6.19 2.76 -6.83
N LEU A 20 -6.33 2.05 -5.70
CA LEU A 20 -6.86 2.65 -4.48
C LEU A 20 -5.91 3.71 -3.90
N LEU A 21 -4.61 3.43 -3.83
CA LEU A 21 -3.62 4.38 -3.29
C LEU A 21 -3.54 5.66 -4.14
N GLU A 22 -3.66 5.55 -5.46
CA GLU A 22 -3.78 6.72 -6.35
C GLU A 22 -5.04 7.53 -6.06
N LEU A 23 -6.20 6.87 -5.95
CA LEU A 23 -7.47 7.54 -5.67
C LEU A 23 -7.49 8.26 -4.32
N VAL A 24 -6.82 7.70 -3.30
CA VAL A 24 -6.67 8.34 -1.97
C VAL A 24 -5.90 9.65 -2.06
N VAL A 25 -4.94 9.78 -2.98
CA VAL A 25 -4.22 11.05 -3.22
C VAL A 25 -5.14 12.08 -3.90
N GLU A 26 -6.13 11.65 -4.67
CA GLU A 26 -7.01 12.51 -5.45
C GLU A 26 -8.25 13.00 -4.68
N LYS A 27 -8.83 12.18 -3.80
CA LYS A 27 -10.07 12.49 -3.07
C LYS A 27 -10.16 11.78 -1.72
N PRO A 28 -11.01 12.25 -0.77
CA PRO A 28 -11.18 11.62 0.53
C PRO A 28 -11.55 10.13 0.40
N PHE A 29 -10.98 9.29 1.28
CA PHE A 29 -11.19 7.84 1.24
C PHE A 29 -12.67 7.47 1.38
N GLY A 30 -13.41 8.23 2.19
CA GLY A 30 -14.87 8.09 2.35
C GLY A 30 -15.62 8.13 1.03
N ASP A 31 -15.19 8.98 0.09
CA ASP A 31 -15.83 9.23 -1.21
C ASP A 31 -15.37 8.28 -2.32
N ILE A 32 -14.40 7.40 -2.04
CA ILE A 32 -13.96 6.37 -2.97
C ILE A 32 -14.94 5.20 -2.93
N THR A 33 -15.44 4.78 -4.09
CA THR A 33 -16.29 3.60 -4.23
C THR A 33 -15.52 2.41 -4.78
N VAL A 34 -16.05 1.20 -4.58
CA VAL A 34 -15.50 -0.01 -5.23
C VAL A 34 -15.50 0.11 -6.76
N GLN A 35 -16.46 0.85 -7.31
CA GLN A 35 -16.54 1.08 -8.76
C GLN A 35 -15.38 1.96 -9.24
N ASP A 36 -15.06 3.05 -8.53
CA ASP A 36 -13.92 3.92 -8.87
C ASP A 36 -12.60 3.13 -8.92
N ILE A 37 -12.39 2.25 -7.94
CA ILE A 37 -11.19 1.41 -7.84
C ILE A 37 -11.13 0.43 -9.01
N ALA A 38 -12.24 -0.24 -9.31
CA ALA A 38 -12.32 -1.20 -10.40
C ALA A 38 -12.07 -0.52 -11.76
N ASP A 39 -12.67 0.65 -11.98
CA ASP A 39 -12.48 1.41 -13.21
C ASP A 39 -11.03 1.90 -13.37
N ARG A 40 -10.42 2.41 -12.29
CA ARG A 40 -9.01 2.84 -12.29
C ARG A 40 -8.05 1.69 -12.57
N ALA A 41 -8.35 0.50 -12.05
CA ALA A 41 -7.54 -0.70 -12.26
C ALA A 41 -7.78 -1.39 -13.61
N ASP A 42 -8.69 -0.88 -14.45
CA ASP A 42 -9.16 -1.52 -15.68
C ASP A 42 -9.67 -2.96 -15.42
N MET A 43 -10.51 -3.10 -14.39
CA MET A 43 -11.06 -4.38 -13.95
C MET A 43 -12.57 -4.31 -13.76
N ASN A 44 -13.22 -5.46 -13.85
CA ASN A 44 -14.63 -5.56 -13.48
C ASN A 44 -14.77 -5.47 -11.94
N ARG A 45 -15.80 -4.77 -11.46
CA ARG A 45 -16.22 -4.75 -10.05
C ARG A 45 -16.37 -6.17 -9.46
N ALA A 46 -16.81 -7.15 -10.25
CA ALA A 46 -16.86 -8.54 -9.81
C ALA A 46 -15.48 -9.10 -9.44
N THR A 47 -14.42 -8.69 -10.15
CA THR A 47 -13.03 -9.09 -9.88
C THR A 47 -12.52 -8.53 -8.54
N PHE A 48 -12.94 -7.33 -8.15
CA PHE A 48 -12.66 -6.80 -6.82
C PHE A 48 -13.17 -7.75 -5.73
N TYR A 49 -14.44 -8.16 -5.83
CA TYR A 49 -15.09 -9.01 -4.82
C TYR A 49 -14.57 -10.46 -4.79
N LEU A 50 -13.78 -10.88 -5.78
CA LEU A 50 -13.03 -12.15 -5.71
C LEU A 50 -11.84 -12.07 -4.75
N HIS A 51 -11.39 -10.87 -4.39
CA HIS A 51 -10.16 -10.65 -3.62
C HIS A 51 -10.39 -9.96 -2.28
N PHE A 52 -11.42 -9.09 -2.19
CA PHE A 52 -11.66 -8.23 -1.03
C PHE A 52 -13.17 -8.08 -0.79
N GLN A 53 -13.56 -8.04 0.48
CA GLN A 53 -14.94 -7.81 0.90
C GLN A 53 -15.30 -6.33 0.94
N SER A 54 -14.31 -5.46 1.13
CA SER A 54 -14.52 -4.01 1.22
C SER A 54 -13.28 -3.22 0.78
N LYS A 55 -13.44 -1.90 0.57
CA LYS A 55 -12.32 -1.00 0.23
C LYS A 55 -11.36 -0.81 1.39
N GLU A 56 -11.83 -0.98 2.63
CA GLU A 56 -11.04 -0.94 3.85
C GLU A 56 -10.10 -2.15 3.94
N GLU A 57 -10.58 -3.35 3.60
CA GLU A 57 -9.73 -4.55 3.52
C GLU A 57 -8.66 -4.40 2.43
N LEU A 58 -9.03 -3.85 1.27
CA LEU A 58 -8.06 -3.54 0.21
C LEU A 58 -7.03 -2.52 0.68
N LEU A 59 -7.46 -1.46 1.36
CA LEU A 59 -6.56 -0.43 1.88
C LEU A 59 -5.54 -1.03 2.85
N GLN A 60 -6.02 -1.84 3.80
CA GLN A 60 -5.15 -2.51 4.76
C GLN A 60 -4.11 -3.37 4.02
N SER A 61 -4.54 -4.20 3.06
CA SER A 61 -3.63 -5.03 2.27
C SER A 61 -2.62 -4.21 1.47
N ALA A 62 -3.03 -3.07 0.89
CA ALA A 62 -2.14 -2.22 0.11
C ALA A 62 -1.09 -1.51 0.98
N LEU A 63 -1.49 -1.09 2.19
CA LEU A 63 -0.57 -0.48 3.16
C LEU A 63 0.39 -1.52 3.75
N GLU A 64 -0.08 -2.74 4.04
CA GLU A 64 0.77 -3.86 4.45
C GLU A 64 1.85 -4.13 3.40
N GLU A 65 1.49 -4.21 2.11
CA GLU A 65 2.47 -4.38 1.03
C GLU A 65 3.46 -3.20 0.94
N LEU A 66 2.99 -1.95 1.09
CA LEU A 66 3.84 -0.75 1.09
C LEU A 66 4.83 -0.76 2.27
N PHE A 67 4.38 -1.15 3.46
CA PHE A 67 5.22 -1.20 4.66
C PHE A 67 6.14 -2.41 4.68
N ASP A 68 5.76 -3.54 4.11
CA ASP A 68 6.63 -4.70 3.95
C ASP A 68 7.83 -4.37 3.04
N GLU A 69 7.61 -3.58 1.99
CA GLU A 69 8.70 -3.04 1.16
C GLU A 69 9.64 -2.14 1.97
N LEU A 70 9.11 -1.33 2.89
CA LEU A 70 9.91 -0.50 3.78
C LEU A 70 10.71 -1.35 4.78
N VAL A 71 10.06 -2.29 5.47
CA VAL A 71 10.65 -3.15 6.51
C VAL A 71 11.70 -4.10 5.93
N SER A 72 11.46 -4.67 4.75
CA SER A 72 12.41 -5.58 4.09
C SER A 72 13.73 -4.91 3.69
N GLN A 73 13.72 -3.59 3.47
CA GLN A 73 14.92 -2.82 3.20
C GLN A 73 15.59 -2.32 4.49
N PHE A 74 14.80 -2.03 5.53
CA PHE A 74 15.30 -1.68 6.86
C PHE A 74 15.95 -2.85 7.62
N GLY A 75 15.41 -4.07 7.45
CA GLY A 75 15.85 -5.30 8.14
C GLY A 75 17.17 -5.90 7.67
N LYS A 76 17.87 -5.27 6.72
CA LYS A 76 19.24 -5.65 6.33
C LYS A 76 20.32 -5.04 7.24
N THR A 77 19.91 -4.21 8.20
CA THR A 77 20.77 -3.59 9.20
C THR A 77 21.01 -4.59 10.33
N THR A 78 22.11 -5.35 10.30
CA THR A 78 22.45 -6.26 11.40
C THR A 78 22.84 -5.46 12.65
N PRO A 79 22.44 -5.89 13.88
CA PRO A 79 22.80 -5.22 15.14
C PRO A 79 24.31 -5.14 15.42
N GLU A 80 25.11 -5.83 14.61
CA GLU A 80 26.56 -5.98 14.76
C GLU A 80 27.35 -4.77 14.25
N GLN A 81 26.72 -3.89 13.47
CA GLN A 81 27.39 -2.69 12.94
C GLN A 81 27.09 -1.46 13.80
N PRO A 82 28.12 -0.65 14.15
CA PRO A 82 27.93 0.57 14.93
C PRO A 82 26.87 1.49 14.31
N ILE A 83 26.12 2.20 15.16
CA ILE A 83 25.02 3.10 14.77
C ILE A 83 25.45 4.13 13.69
N TRP A 84 26.72 4.58 13.73
CA TRP A 84 27.28 5.54 12.77
C TRP A 84 27.65 4.96 11.39
N GLU A 85 27.66 3.63 11.22
CA GLU A 85 27.78 2.95 9.90
C GLU A 85 26.41 2.73 9.24
N ASN A 86 25.31 2.90 9.99
CA ASN A 86 23.94 2.61 9.57
C ASN A 86 23.08 3.85 9.27
N VAL A 87 23.71 5.02 9.08
CA VAL A 87 23.04 6.28 8.66
C VAL A 87 22.19 6.10 7.38
N GLN A 88 22.55 5.14 6.54
CA GLN A 88 21.79 4.77 5.34
C GLN A 88 20.37 4.27 5.67
N SER A 89 20.17 3.56 6.78
CA SER A 89 18.88 2.99 7.18
C SER A 89 17.93 4.04 7.76
N GLU A 90 18.45 5.05 8.47
CA GLU A 90 17.63 6.18 8.95
C GLU A 90 17.16 7.06 7.79
N LEU A 91 18.07 7.37 6.86
CA LEU A 91 17.73 8.10 5.63
C LEU A 91 16.74 7.33 4.75
N PHE A 92 16.70 6.00 4.83
CA PHE A 92 15.78 5.19 4.05
C PHE A 92 14.31 5.47 4.40
N VAL A 93 13.97 5.54 5.69
CA VAL A 93 12.60 5.88 6.13
C VAL A 93 12.23 7.29 5.68
N PHE A 94 13.10 8.28 5.93
CA PHE A 94 12.83 9.66 5.49
C PHE A 94 12.70 9.78 3.97
N ARG A 95 13.52 9.05 3.20
CA ARG A 95 13.45 9.03 1.74
C ARG A 95 12.18 8.35 1.25
N HIS A 96 11.76 7.26 1.88
CA HIS A 96 10.49 6.61 1.57
C HIS A 96 9.31 7.55 1.85
N VAL A 97 9.27 8.18 3.04
CA VAL A 97 8.25 9.19 3.36
C VAL A 97 8.28 10.34 2.37
N ALA A 98 9.45 10.85 1.99
CA ALA A 98 9.57 11.91 0.98
C ALA A 98 9.04 11.48 -0.40
N ASN A 99 9.35 10.26 -0.84
CA ASN A 99 8.88 9.73 -2.13
C ASN A 99 7.36 9.47 -2.16
N HIS A 100 6.75 9.17 -1.00
CA HIS A 100 5.33 8.90 -0.85
C HIS A 100 4.58 10.02 -0.08
N ALA A 101 5.13 11.23 -0.04
CA ALA A 101 4.65 12.29 0.84
C ALA A 101 3.18 12.69 0.60
N GLN A 102 2.74 12.68 -0.66
CA GLN A 102 1.34 13.00 -1.00
C GLN A 102 0.37 11.94 -0.45
N LEU A 103 0.75 10.66 -0.54
CA LEU A 103 -0.03 9.56 0.00
C LEU A 103 -0.14 9.65 1.52
N TYR A 104 1.00 9.83 2.22
CA TYR A 104 0.96 9.97 3.68
C TYR A 104 0.18 11.20 4.14
N LYS A 105 0.31 12.33 3.42
CA LYS A 105 -0.48 13.52 3.71
C LYS A 105 -1.98 13.28 3.52
N ALA A 106 -2.38 12.55 2.48
CA ALA A 106 -3.77 12.21 2.25
C ALA A 106 -4.30 11.26 3.33
N LEU A 107 -3.54 10.21 3.67
CA LEU A 107 -3.93 9.22 4.68
C LEU A 107 -4.04 9.81 6.09
N LEU A 108 -3.05 10.59 6.52
CA LEU A 108 -3.02 11.19 7.85
C LEU A 108 -3.89 12.44 7.97
N GLY A 109 -4.26 13.05 6.84
CA GLY A 109 -5.11 14.24 6.78
C GLY A 109 -6.60 13.94 6.68
N ASP A 110 -6.99 12.69 6.39
CA ASP A 110 -8.39 12.30 6.27
C ASP A 110 -8.92 11.76 7.61
N PRO A 111 -9.83 12.48 8.29
CA PRO A 111 -10.37 12.06 9.58
C PRO A 111 -11.24 10.79 9.47
N ASN A 112 -11.69 10.42 8.28
CA ASN A 112 -12.56 9.25 8.07
C ASN A 112 -11.78 7.94 8.00
N LEU A 113 -10.45 8.00 7.90
CA LEU A 113 -9.58 6.83 7.86
C LEU A 113 -9.33 6.21 9.25
N GLY A 114 -9.66 6.92 10.34
CA GLY A 114 -9.52 6.41 11.71
C GLY A 114 -8.09 6.05 12.11
N LEU A 115 -7.09 6.58 11.39
CA LEU A 115 -5.67 6.31 11.62
C LEU A 115 -5.07 7.16 12.75
N VAL A 116 -5.81 8.15 13.26
CA VAL A 116 -5.42 9.04 14.38
C VAL A 116 -6.63 9.42 15.20
#